data_AF-A0A7C6FH65-F1
#
_entry.id   AF-A0A7C6FH65-F1
#
_cell.length_a   1.000
_cell.length_b   1.000
_cell.length_c   1.000
_cell.angle_alpha   90.00
_cell.angle_beta   90.00
_cell.angle_gamma   90.00
#
_symmetry.space_group_name_H-M   'P 1'
#
loop_
_entity.id
_entity.type
_entity.pdbx_description
1 polymer ?
#
loop_
_entity_poly.entity_id
_entity_poly.type
_entity_poly.pdbx_seq_one_letter_code
_entity_poly.pdbx_strand_id
1 'polypeptide(L)'
;MNTDYHPVILFEENTEKSLKPSVKLSSLVKADIILSPNPAKDYITLSYDLESRKTEYTIRIYDNKGINVYSGNLKGNRGIQNIDTRGFSSGAYVYNVENGNERCKSGKFIIVR
;
A
#
# COMPACT_ATOMS: atom_id res chain seq x y z
N MET A 1 53.49 33.93 -30.63
CA MET A 1 52.21 34.05 -31.35
C MET A 1 51.12 33.69 -30.35
N ASN A 2 50.16 34.60 -30.16
CA ASN A 2 49.28 34.66 -28.98
C ASN A 2 48.26 33.52 -28.95
N THR A 3 48.11 32.88 -27.79
CA THR A 3 47.16 31.79 -27.51
C THR A 3 45.90 32.37 -26.88
N ASP A 4 45.09 33.10 -27.65
CA ASP A 4 43.83 33.66 -27.15
C ASP A 4 42.63 32.83 -27.60
N TYR A 5 42.65 31.53 -27.31
CA TYR A 5 41.46 30.69 -27.42
C TYR A 5 40.74 30.65 -26.07
N HIS A 6 39.67 31.44 -25.94
CA HIS A 6 38.70 31.29 -24.85
C HIS A 6 37.43 30.66 -25.44
N PRO A 7 37.09 29.41 -25.11
CA PRO A 7 35.81 28.86 -25.53
C PRO A 7 34.67 29.65 -24.87
N VAL A 8 33.71 30.10 -25.68
CA VAL A 8 32.47 30.70 -25.17
C VAL A 8 31.68 29.60 -24.48
N ILE A 9 31.54 29.68 -23.15
CA ILE A 9 30.61 28.83 -22.41
C ILE A 9 29.22 29.41 -22.65
N LEU A 10 28.41 28.76 -23.49
CA LEU A 10 26.97 28.99 -23.49
C LEU A 10 26.42 28.38 -22.19
N PHE A 11 26.00 29.23 -21.26
CA PHE A 11 25.14 28.77 -20.18
C PHE A 11 23.78 28.46 -20.79
N GLU A 12 23.47 27.18 -20.97
CA GLU A 12 22.07 26.78 -21.14
C GLU A 12 21.34 27.13 -19.84
N GLU A 13 20.41 28.09 -19.93
CA GLU A 13 19.50 28.41 -18.85
C GLU A 13 18.71 27.15 -18.51
N ASN A 14 19.14 26.46 -17.46
CA ASN A 14 18.39 25.34 -16.92
C ASN A 14 17.14 25.95 -16.29
N THR A 15 16.05 26.00 -17.06
CA THR A 15 14.74 26.35 -16.54
C THR A 15 14.40 25.31 -15.48
N GLU A 16 14.66 25.63 -14.21
CA GLU A 16 14.17 24.85 -13.09
C GLU A 16 12.65 24.86 -13.18
N LYS A 17 12.10 23.85 -13.84
CA LYS A 17 10.70 23.50 -13.76
C LYS A 17 10.47 23.16 -12.30
N SER A 18 10.02 24.14 -11.53
CA SER A 18 9.57 23.95 -10.15
C SER A 18 8.46 22.91 -10.17
N LEU A 19 8.83 21.65 -9.91
CA LEU A 19 7.91 20.58 -9.65
C LEU A 19 7.28 20.89 -8.29
N LYS A 20 6.25 21.75 -8.27
CA LYS A 20 5.40 21.89 -7.10
C LYS A 20 4.78 20.51 -6.88
N PRO A 21 5.06 19.80 -5.77
CA PRO A 21 4.37 18.56 -5.47
C PRO A 21 2.91 18.93 -5.21
N SER A 22 2.06 18.78 -6.23
CA SER A 22 0.61 18.87 -6.10
C SER A 22 0.15 17.58 -5.44
N VAL A 23 0.33 17.50 -4.13
CA VAL A 23 -0.24 16.42 -3.32
C VAL A 23 -1.75 16.63 -3.35
N LYS A 24 -2.46 15.80 -4.12
CA LYS A 24 -3.92 15.84 -4.17
C LYS A 24 -4.45 15.55 -2.76
N LEU A 25 -5.44 16.30 -2.29
CA LEU A 25 -6.07 16.08 -0.98
C LEU A 25 -6.60 14.63 -0.81
N SER A 26 -6.96 13.98 -1.92
CA SER A 26 -7.32 12.55 -1.95
C SER A 26 -6.18 11.63 -1.49
N SER A 27 -4.90 11.97 -1.72
CA SER A 27 -3.78 11.16 -1.21
C SER A 27 -3.52 11.35 0.30
N LEU A 28 -4.16 12.34 0.93
CA LEU A 28 -4.10 12.56 2.38
C LEU A 28 -5.22 11.84 3.14
N VAL A 29 -6.32 11.48 2.46
CA VAL A 29 -7.35 10.59 3.01
C VAL A 29 -6.83 9.15 2.92
N LYS A 30 -5.94 8.82 3.85
CA LYS A 30 -5.26 7.52 3.87
C LYS A 30 -6.26 6.45 4.33
N ALA A 31 -6.49 5.43 3.50
CA ALA A 31 -7.19 4.22 3.92
C ALA A 31 -6.56 3.70 5.23
N ASP A 32 -7.37 3.64 6.29
CA ASP A 32 -6.93 3.15 7.60
C ASP A 32 -7.30 1.68 7.72
N ILE A 33 -6.28 0.85 7.95
CA ILE A 33 -6.43 -0.59 8.06
C ILE A 33 -5.53 -1.08 9.17
N ILE A 34 -6.15 -1.74 10.13
CA ILE A 34 -5.49 -2.31 11.30
C ILE A 34 -5.77 -3.81 11.31
N LEU A 35 -4.70 -4.60 11.37
CA LEU A 35 -4.76 -6.04 11.65
C LEU A 35 -4.25 -6.28 13.06
N SER A 36 -5.06 -6.97 13.86
CA SER A 36 -4.70 -7.31 15.24
C SER A 36 -5.22 -8.71 15.61
N PRO A 37 -4.55 -9.46 16.48
CA PRO A 37 -3.21 -9.20 17.00
C PRO A 37 -2.12 -9.35 15.93
N ASN A 38 -0.95 -8.74 16.15
CA ASN A 38 0.25 -8.95 15.35
C ASN A 38 1.47 -8.93 16.30
N PRO A 39 2.13 -10.08 16.57
CA PRO A 39 1.92 -11.39 15.92
C PRO A 39 0.55 -12.04 16.22
N ALA A 40 0.04 -12.82 15.28
CA ALA A 40 -1.21 -13.56 15.34
C ALA A 40 -1.00 -15.06 15.52
N LYS A 41 -2.03 -15.77 16.02
CA LYS A 41 -2.01 -17.22 16.17
C LYS A 41 -3.18 -17.88 15.45
N ASP A 42 -4.37 -17.79 16.03
CA ASP A 42 -5.56 -18.49 15.52
C ASP A 42 -6.47 -17.61 14.67
N TYR A 43 -6.47 -16.30 14.91
CA TYR A 43 -7.29 -15.35 14.20
C TYR A 43 -6.61 -13.99 14.11
N ILE A 44 -7.02 -13.22 13.10
CA ILE A 44 -6.81 -11.77 13.03
C ILE A 44 -8.15 -11.07 12.83
N THR A 45 -8.25 -9.90 13.44
CA THR A 45 -9.31 -8.93 13.25
C THR A 45 -8.80 -7.82 12.36
N LEU A 46 -9.45 -7.69 11.20
CA LEU A 46 -9.30 -6.60 10.25
C LEU A 46 -10.31 -5.51 10.59
N SER A 47 -9.82 -4.36 11.05
CA SER A 47 -10.60 -3.13 11.15
C SER A 47 -10.22 -2.21 10.02
N TYR A 48 -11.21 -1.66 9.31
CA TYR A 48 -10.98 -0.83 8.13
C TYR A 48 -11.90 0.40 8.11
N ASP A 49 -11.33 1.51 7.67
CA ASP A 49 -12.01 2.75 7.28
C ASP A 49 -11.44 3.20 5.93
N LEU A 50 -12.22 2.97 4.87
CA LEU A 50 -11.85 3.14 3.47
C LEU A 50 -12.69 4.27 2.85
N GLU A 51 -12.27 4.72 1.66
CA GLU A 51 -12.95 5.79 0.95
C GLU A 51 -14.43 5.47 0.68
N SER A 52 -15.33 6.33 1.16
CA SER A 52 -16.79 6.11 1.10
C SER A 52 -17.40 6.09 -0.29
N ARG A 53 -16.67 6.58 -1.31
CA ARG A 53 -17.17 6.61 -2.70
C ARG A 53 -17.11 5.24 -3.38
N LYS A 54 -16.40 4.28 -2.79
CA LYS A 54 -16.27 2.93 -3.33
C LYS A 54 -16.90 1.95 -2.34
N THR A 55 -17.61 0.95 -2.84
CA THR A 55 -18.41 0.02 -2.02
C THR A 55 -17.95 -1.43 -2.10
N GLU A 56 -17.10 -1.76 -3.07
CA GLU A 56 -16.66 -3.13 -3.36
C GLU A 56 -15.16 -3.27 -3.11
N TYR A 57 -14.78 -3.68 -1.91
CA TYR A 57 -13.39 -3.91 -1.56
C TYR A 57 -13.12 -5.40 -1.38
N THR A 58 -11.96 -5.83 -1.85
CA THR A 58 -11.47 -7.20 -1.72
C THR A 58 -10.17 -7.18 -0.92
N ILE A 59 -10.07 -8.04 0.09
CA ILE A 59 -8.82 -8.34 0.76
C ILE A 59 -8.24 -9.64 0.20
N ARG A 60 -6.94 -9.63 -0.06
CA ARG A 60 -6.15 -10.81 -0.44
C ARG A 60 -4.94 -10.93 0.48
N ILE A 61 -4.65 -12.14 0.95
CA ILE A 61 -3.49 -12.42 1.80
C ILE A 61 -2.59 -13.42 1.08
N TYR A 62 -1.29 -13.12 1.10
CA TYR A 62 -0.26 -13.89 0.44
C TYR A 62 0.79 -14.35 1.45
N ASP A 63 1.28 -15.58 1.27
CA ASP A 63 2.42 -16.09 2.01
C ASP A 63 3.75 -15.48 1.53
N ASN A 64 4.86 -15.89 2.13
CA ASN A 64 6.20 -15.43 1.78
C ASN A 64 6.69 -15.87 0.38
N LYS A 65 5.99 -16.82 -0.26
CA LYS A 65 6.24 -17.25 -1.64
C LYS A 65 5.35 -16.49 -2.64
N GLY A 66 4.47 -15.60 -2.16
CA GLY A 66 3.51 -14.88 -2.98
C GLY A 66 2.28 -15.70 -3.36
N ILE A 67 2.04 -16.84 -2.71
CA ILE A 67 0.84 -17.65 -2.95
C ILE A 67 -0.33 -17.02 -2.20
N ASN A 68 -1.45 -16.79 -2.90
CA ASN A 68 -2.68 -16.31 -2.28
C ASN A 68 -3.28 -17.41 -1.39
N VAL A 69 -3.31 -17.18 -0.09
CA VAL A 69 -3.84 -18.11 0.92
C VAL A 69 -5.23 -17.73 1.42
N TYR A 70 -5.69 -16.50 1.13
CA TYR A 70 -7.02 -16.03 1.52
C TYR A 70 -7.49 -14.91 0.60
N SER A 71 -8.76 -14.98 0.21
CA SER A 71 -9.45 -13.92 -0.51
C SER A 71 -10.84 -13.73 0.07
N GLY A 72 -11.24 -12.48 0.31
CA GLY A 72 -12.55 -12.16 0.87
C GLY A 72 -13.02 -10.77 0.48
N ASN A 73 -14.33 -10.59 0.40
CA ASN A 73 -14.95 -9.28 0.18
C ASN A 73 -15.16 -8.57 1.53
N LEU A 74 -14.91 -7.27 1.57
CA LEU A 74 -15.24 -6.40 2.70
C LEU A 74 -16.65 -5.85 2.52
N LYS A 75 -17.37 -5.68 3.63
CA LYS A 75 -18.75 -5.19 3.61
C LYS A 75 -18.75 -3.67 3.75
N GLY A 76 -18.98 -2.99 2.63
CA GLY A 76 -18.96 -1.53 2.58
C GLY A 76 -17.56 -0.96 2.76
N ASN A 77 -17.47 0.31 3.14
CA ASN A 77 -16.20 1.02 3.26
C ASN A 77 -15.66 1.08 4.70
N ARG A 78 -16.47 0.79 5.72
CA ARG A 78 -16.04 0.76 7.13
C ARG A 78 -16.60 -0.46 7.82
N GLY A 79 -15.77 -1.15 8.60
CA GLY A 79 -16.22 -2.29 9.36
C GLY A 79 -15.11 -3.09 10.03
N ILE A 80 -15.52 -4.25 10.53
CA ILE A 80 -14.65 -5.22 11.20
C ILE A 80 -14.91 -6.59 10.58
N GLN A 81 -13.85 -7.34 10.31
CA GLN A 81 -13.92 -8.71 9.79
C GLN A 81 -12.89 -9.60 10.49
N ASN A 82 -13.34 -10.76 10.95
CA ASN A 82 -12.46 -11.79 11.51
C ASN A 82 -12.01 -12.75 10.42
N ILE A 83 -10.73 -13.09 10.42
CA ILE A 83 -10.11 -14.02 9.48
C ILE A 83 -9.46 -15.12 10.31
N ASP A 84 -9.85 -16.36 10.04
CA ASP A 84 -9.28 -17.56 10.65
C ASP A 84 -7.91 -17.85 10.06
N THR A 85 -6.87 -17.85 10.90
CA THR A 85 -5.48 -18.10 10.51
C THR A 85 -4.98 -19.47 10.95
N ARG A 86 -5.84 -20.33 11.52
CA ARG A 86 -5.44 -21.66 12.02
C ARG A 86 -4.87 -22.57 10.93
N GLY A 87 -5.22 -22.34 9.66
CA GLY A 87 -4.65 -23.06 8.52
C GLY A 87 -3.34 -22.49 7.96
N PHE A 88 -2.89 -21.31 8.38
CA PHE A 88 -1.77 -20.60 7.74
C PHE A 88 -0.47 -20.90 8.46
N SER A 89 0.59 -21.41 7.83
CA SER A 89 1.88 -21.71 8.50
C SER A 89 2.51 -20.50 9.24
N SER A 90 3.44 -20.75 10.18
CA SER A 90 4.17 -19.67 10.86
C SER A 90 5.03 -18.90 9.87
N GLY A 91 5.06 -17.57 9.97
CA GLY A 91 5.83 -16.73 9.06
C GLY A 91 5.23 -15.35 8.83
N ALA A 92 5.85 -14.62 7.89
CA ALA A 92 5.38 -13.32 7.46
C ALA A 92 4.39 -13.44 6.30
N TYR A 93 3.32 -12.66 6.37
CA TYR A 93 2.27 -12.58 5.37
C TYR A 93 2.10 -11.13 4.92
N VAL A 94 1.70 -10.97 3.66
CA VAL A 94 1.36 -9.68 3.06
C VAL A 94 -0.13 -9.67 2.76
N TYR A 95 -0.81 -8.60 3.14
CA TYR A 95 -2.19 -8.38 2.72
C TYR A 95 -2.29 -7.21 1.76
N ASN A 96 -3.23 -7.32 0.82
CA ASN A 96 -3.60 -6.29 -0.12
C ASN A 96 -5.11 -6.04 0.03
N VAL A 97 -5.51 -4.77 0.10
CA VAL A 97 -6.90 -4.36 -0.05
C VAL A 97 -7.03 -3.59 -1.36
N GLU A 98 -7.95 -4.06 -2.19
CA GLU A 98 -8.13 -3.65 -3.57
C GLU A 98 -9.60 -3.24 -3.78
N ASN A 99 -9.82 -2.26 -4.65
CA ASN A 99 -11.13 -1.91 -5.18
C ASN A 99 -11.07 -2.07 -6.71
N GLY A 100 -11.67 -3.14 -7.24
CA GLY A 100 -11.47 -3.52 -8.64
C GLY A 100 -9.99 -3.76 -8.96
N ASN A 101 -9.43 -2.96 -9.87
CA ASN A 101 -8.03 -3.04 -10.29
C ASN A 101 -7.09 -2.12 -9.49
N GLU A 102 -7.61 -1.34 -8.54
CA GLU A 102 -6.83 -0.36 -7.80
C GLU A 102 -6.48 -0.89 -6.41
N ARG A 103 -5.17 -0.94 -6.09
CA ARG A 103 -4.69 -1.27 -4.75
C ARG A 103 -4.85 -0.05 -3.83
N CYS A 104 -5.75 -0.15 -2.86
CA CYS A 104 -6.01 0.91 -1.89
C CYS A 104 -5.00 0.91 -0.73
N LYS A 105 -4.63 -0.29 -0.26
CA LYS A 105 -3.74 -0.44 0.90
C LYS A 105 -3.03 -1.77 0.89
N SER A 106 -1.90 -1.81 1.58
CA SER A 106 -1.25 -3.05 1.95
C SER A 106 -0.43 -2.95 3.21
N GLY A 107 -0.16 -4.10 3.80
CA GLY A 107 0.73 -4.21 4.93
C GLY A 107 1.20 -5.65 5.13
N LYS A 108 1.91 -5.86 6.23
CA LYS A 108 2.42 -7.16 6.64
C LYS A 108 1.95 -7.50 8.04
N PHE A 109 1.80 -8.78 8.32
CA PHE A 109 1.59 -9.30 9.66
C PHE A 109 2.33 -10.63 9.82
N ILE A 110 2.55 -11.02 11.07
CA ILE A 110 3.30 -12.22 11.42
C ILE A 110 2.35 -13.22 12.07
N ILE A 111 2.47 -14.49 11.68
CA ILE A 111 1.82 -15.62 12.36
C ILE A 111 2.88 -16.39 13.16
N VAL A 112 2.60 -16.64 14.43
CA VAL A 112 3.39 -17.45 15.35
C VAL A 112 2.56 -18.63 15.85
N ARG A 113 3.15 -19.82 15.86
CA ARG A 113 2.57 -21.02 16.47
C ARG A 113 3.46 -21.59 17.55
#